data_AF-A0A946IQ87-F1
#
_entry.id   AF-A0A946IQ87-F1
#
_cell.length_a   1.000
_cell.length_b   1.000
_cell.length_c   1.000
_cell.angle_alpha   90.00
_cell.angle_beta   90.00
_cell.angle_gamma   90.00
#
_symmetry.space_group_name_H-M   'P 1'
#
loop_
_entity.id
_entity.type
_entity.pdbx_description
1 polymer ?
#
loop_
_entity_poly.entity_id
_entity_poly.type
_entity_poly.pdbx_seq_one_letter_code
_entity_poly.pdbx_strand_id
1 'polypeptide(L)'
;MEFACKVSGAKLILVLGHEHCDAVKAAIDNVELGNITAMLEKIKPAVDDVVYEGERTSKNLDFVHMVCDSNVNNSIEQIRINSPILKEMEDKGEIKIVGAYYNMDTGKAEWLQ
;
A
#
# COMPACT_ATOMS: atom_id res chain seq x y z
N MET A 1 -13.61 -5.61 5.13
CA MET A 1 -13.84 -5.18 3.74
C MET A 1 -14.99 -5.94 3.09
N GLU A 2 -15.03 -7.27 3.16
CA GLU A 2 -16.11 -8.11 2.61
C GLU A 2 -17.51 -7.68 3.04
N PHE A 3 -17.74 -7.49 4.34
CA PHE A 3 -19.03 -7.03 4.85
C PHE A 3 -19.44 -5.67 4.24
N ALA A 4 -18.51 -4.70 4.21
CA ALA A 4 -18.78 -3.38 3.67
C ALA A 4 -19.19 -3.44 2.19
N CYS A 5 -18.56 -4.31 1.39
CA CYS A 5 -18.87 -4.43 -0.03
C CYS A 5 -20.12 -5.30 -0.27
N LYS A 6 -20.14 -6.52 0.27
CA LYS A 6 -21.16 -7.53 -0.02
C LYS A 6 -22.48 -7.28 0.70
N VAL A 7 -22.42 -6.79 1.94
CA VAL A 7 -23.59 -6.60 2.79
C VAL A 7 -24.01 -5.13 2.81
N SER A 8 -23.08 -4.21 3.04
CA SER A 8 -23.38 -2.77 3.13
C SER A 8 -23.43 -2.06 1.77
N GLY A 9 -22.98 -2.71 0.70
CA GLY A 9 -23.12 -2.20 -0.67
C GLY A 9 -22.05 -1.19 -1.11
N ALA A 10 -20.93 -1.06 -0.39
CA ALA A 10 -19.80 -0.24 -0.83
C ALA A 10 -19.29 -0.69 -2.21
N LYS A 11 -18.98 0.27 -3.08
CA LYS A 11 -18.62 0.05 -4.49
C LYS A 11 -17.14 0.29 -4.81
N LEU A 12 -16.40 0.84 -3.85
CA LEU A 12 -15.00 1.20 -4.02
C LEU A 12 -14.23 0.83 -2.76
N ILE A 13 -13.11 0.14 -2.95
CA ILE A 13 -12.05 0.00 -1.96
C ILE A 13 -10.88 0.86 -2.45
N LEU A 14 -10.52 1.88 -1.68
CA LEU A 14 -9.35 2.69 -1.92
C LEU A 14 -8.27 2.29 -0.91
N VAL A 15 -7.11 1.87 -1.42
CA VAL A 15 -5.88 1.74 -0.64
C VAL A 15 -5.08 3.03 -0.80
N LEU A 16 -4.87 3.75 0.29
CA LEU A 16 -4.26 5.07 0.28
C LEU A 16 -2.87 5.03 0.94
N GLY A 17 -1.83 5.20 0.14
CA GLY A 17 -0.48 5.53 0.61
C GLY A 17 -0.40 7.01 0.99
N HIS A 18 0.65 7.41 1.69
CA HIS A 18 0.83 8.81 2.06
C HIS A 18 2.30 9.19 2.19
N GLU A 19 2.55 10.49 2.02
CA GLU A 19 3.85 11.09 2.19
C GLU A 19 4.40 10.92 3.60
N HIS A 20 5.73 10.89 3.71
CA HIS A 20 6.48 10.75 4.97
C HIS A 20 6.08 9.56 5.86
N CYS A 21 5.56 8.46 5.29
CA CYS A 21 5.19 7.28 6.07
C CYS A 21 6.40 6.69 6.83
N ASP A 22 6.45 6.90 8.15
CA ASP A 22 7.58 6.45 8.96
C ASP A 22 7.69 4.93 9.06
N ALA A 23 6.57 4.19 8.90
CA ALA A 23 6.60 2.74 8.82
C ALA A 23 7.32 2.26 7.54
N VAL A 24 7.12 2.94 6.41
CA VAL A 24 7.84 2.65 5.16
C VAL A 24 9.33 2.97 5.33
N LYS A 25 9.67 4.13 5.90
CA LYS A 25 11.06 4.48 6.21
C LYS A 25 11.73 3.46 7.12
N ALA A 26 11.04 3.03 8.18
CA ALA A 26 11.55 2.04 9.13
C ALA A 26 11.74 0.66 8.47
N ALA A 27 10.87 0.28 7.53
CA ALA A 27 11.03 -0.94 6.76
C ALA A 27 12.24 -0.88 5.82
N ILE A 28 12.46 0.26 5.13
CA ILE A 28 13.64 0.50 4.29
C ILE A 28 14.93 0.39 5.12
N ASP A 29 14.95 1.01 6.29
CA ASP A 29 16.13 1.01 7.16
C ASP A 29 16.28 -0.30 7.99
N ASN A 30 15.41 -1.29 7.78
CA ASN A 30 15.40 -2.56 8.52
C ASN A 30 15.39 -2.39 10.05
N VAL A 31 14.58 -1.46 10.55
CA VAL A 31 14.44 -1.24 12.00
C VAL A 31 13.82 -2.48 12.67
N GLU A 32 14.44 -2.96 13.75
CA GLU A 32 13.90 -4.03 14.59
C GLU A 32 13.57 -3.49 15.99
N LEU A 33 12.28 -3.45 16.33
CA LEU A 33 11.82 -2.88 17.61
C LEU A 33 10.55 -3.57 18.15
N GLY A 34 10.72 -4.67 18.87
CA GLY A 34 9.63 -5.34 19.57
C GLY A 34 8.45 -5.69 18.66
N ASN A 35 7.24 -5.32 19.06
CA ASN A 35 6.01 -5.68 18.33
C ASN A 35 5.88 -5.01 16.95
N ILE A 36 6.64 -3.94 16.67
CA ILE A 36 6.55 -3.27 15.36
C ILE A 36 7.24 -4.09 14.27
N THR A 37 8.21 -4.93 14.61
CA THR A 37 9.00 -5.70 13.63
C THR A 37 8.10 -6.55 12.74
N ALA A 38 7.13 -7.26 13.32
CA ALA A 38 6.18 -8.10 12.57
C ALA A 38 5.27 -7.28 11.63
N MET A 39 5.02 -6.00 11.95
CA MET A 39 4.31 -5.09 11.04
C MET A 39 5.23 -4.65 9.89
N LEU A 40 6.47 -4.28 10.19
CA LEU A 40 7.45 -3.84 9.19
C LEU A 40 7.80 -4.96 8.21
N GLU A 41 7.83 -6.22 8.67
CA GLU A 41 8.02 -7.40 7.81
C GLU A 41 6.97 -7.51 6.70
N LYS A 42 5.75 -6.99 6.92
CA LYS A 42 4.71 -6.96 5.88
C LYS A 42 4.97 -5.91 4.80
N ILE A 43 5.81 -4.92 5.08
CA ILE A 43 6.20 -3.86 4.14
C ILE A 43 7.47 -4.25 3.37
N LYS A 44 8.34 -5.11 3.92
CA LYS A 44 9.59 -5.53 3.27
C LYS A 44 9.45 -5.99 1.81
N PRO A 45 8.42 -6.78 1.42
CA PRO A 45 8.24 -7.14 0.02
C PRO A 45 8.17 -5.91 -0.91
N ALA A 46 7.49 -4.84 -0.48
CA ALA A 46 7.41 -3.60 -1.26
C ALA A 46 8.76 -2.88 -1.37
N VAL A 47 9.64 -3.02 -0.38
CA VAL A 47 11.02 -2.51 -0.47
C VAL A 47 11.78 -3.29 -1.53
N ASP A 48 11.64 -4.62 -1.51
CA ASP A 48 12.37 -5.55 -2.38
C ASP A 48 11.92 -5.47 -3.86
N ASP A 49 10.63 -5.23 -4.09
CA ASP A 49 10.03 -5.14 -5.44
C ASP A 49 10.45 -3.87 -6.20
N VAL A 50 10.96 -2.84 -5.50
CA VAL A 50 11.39 -1.59 -6.14
C VAL A 50 12.80 -1.73 -6.71
N VAL A 51 12.88 -1.71 -8.04
CA VAL A 51 14.14 -1.55 -8.79
C VAL A 51 14.52 -0.08 -8.81
N TYR A 52 15.63 0.27 -8.16
CA TYR A 52 16.11 1.64 -8.05
C TYR A 52 17.64 1.67 -8.05
N GLU A 53 18.23 2.54 -8.87
CA GLU A 53 19.69 2.62 -9.08
C GLU A 53 20.40 3.54 -8.09
N GLY A 54 19.67 4.37 -7.34
CA GLY A 54 20.23 5.28 -6.35
C GLY A 54 20.32 4.70 -4.94
N GLU A 55 20.53 5.59 -3.96
CA GLU A 55 20.62 5.20 -2.56
C GLU A 55 19.29 4.67 -2.02
N ARG A 56 19.26 3.43 -1.55
CA ARG A 56 18.08 2.76 -0.99
C ARG A 56 18.01 2.95 0.54
N THR A 57 17.84 4.20 0.98
CA THR A 57 17.73 4.56 2.41
C THR A 57 16.51 5.44 2.66
N SER A 58 16.05 5.52 3.91
CA SER A 58 14.90 6.36 4.29
C SER A 58 15.10 7.87 4.08
N LYS A 59 16.35 8.30 3.82
CA LYS A 59 16.71 9.69 3.52
C LYS A 59 16.47 10.06 2.06
N ASN A 60 16.42 9.06 1.18
CA ASN A 60 16.09 9.26 -0.22
C ASN A 60 14.57 9.26 -0.40
N LEU A 61 13.98 10.46 -0.46
CA LEU A 61 12.53 10.62 -0.53
C LEU A 61 11.93 10.03 -1.81
N ASP A 62 12.66 10.04 -2.93
CA ASP A 62 12.20 9.42 -4.18
C ASP A 62 12.08 7.90 -4.01
N PHE A 63 13.08 7.27 -3.37
CA PHE A 63 13.01 5.84 -3.08
C PHE A 63 11.88 5.52 -2.08
N VAL A 64 11.73 6.32 -1.01
CA VAL A 64 10.63 6.16 -0.04
C VAL A 64 9.26 6.26 -0.72
N HIS A 65 9.10 7.19 -1.67
CA HIS A 65 7.87 7.35 -2.43
C HIS A 65 7.59 6.10 -3.29
N MET A 66 8.57 5.62 -4.06
CA MET A 66 8.43 4.40 -4.87
C MET A 66 8.09 3.17 -4.03
N VAL A 67 8.68 3.04 -2.83
CA VAL A 67 8.35 1.95 -1.90
C VAL A 67 6.94 2.10 -1.34
N CYS A 68 6.47 3.32 -1.10
CA CYS A 68 5.10 3.57 -0.67
C CYS A 68 4.10 3.12 -1.75
N ASP A 69 4.34 3.49 -3.00
CA ASP A 69 3.52 3.09 -4.15
C ASP A 69 3.52 1.56 -4.33
N SER A 70 4.69 0.94 -4.25
CA SER A 70 4.83 -0.52 -4.27
C SER A 70 4.05 -1.18 -3.11
N ASN A 71 4.07 -0.59 -1.92
CA ASN A 71 3.34 -1.11 -0.77
C ASN A 71 1.81 -0.99 -0.93
N VAL A 72 1.32 0.07 -1.59
CA VAL A 72 -0.09 0.20 -1.95
C VAL A 72 -0.48 -0.89 -2.94
N ASN A 73 0.31 -1.11 -3.99
CA ASN A 73 0.07 -2.16 -4.98
C ASN A 73 0.08 -3.56 -4.34
N ASN A 74 1.08 -3.84 -3.49
CA ASN A 74 1.15 -5.09 -2.74
C ASN A 74 -0.07 -5.29 -1.83
N SER A 75 -0.54 -4.23 -1.17
CA SER A 75 -1.75 -4.29 -0.36
C SER A 75 -3.00 -4.60 -1.19
N ILE A 76 -3.13 -4.03 -2.38
CA ILE A 76 -4.22 -4.33 -3.32
C ILE A 76 -4.19 -5.81 -3.73
N GLU A 77 -3.01 -6.32 -4.11
CA GLU A 77 -2.84 -7.74 -4.46
C GLU A 77 -3.17 -8.66 -3.27
N GLN A 78 -2.74 -8.30 -2.06
CA GLN A 78 -3.08 -9.06 -0.86
C GLN A 78 -4.59 -9.07 -0.58
N ILE A 79 -5.34 -8.00 -0.88
CA ILE A 79 -6.80 -8.01 -0.76
C ILE A 79 -7.41 -9.04 -1.72
N ARG A 80 -6.93 -9.08 -2.97
CA ARG A 80 -7.38 -10.02 -4.01
C ARG A 80 -7.06 -11.47 -3.66
N ILE A 81 -5.84 -11.72 -3.16
CA ILE A 81 -5.38 -13.07 -2.77
C ILE A 81 -6.14 -13.59 -1.55
N ASN A 82 -6.30 -12.76 -0.53
CA ASN A 82 -6.85 -13.21 0.76
C ASN A 82 -8.38 -13.21 0.81
N SER A 83 -9.06 -12.58 -0.15
CA SER A 83 -10.53 -12.55 -0.22
C SER A 83 -11.04 -12.95 -1.61
N PRO A 84 -11.38 -14.24 -1.80
CA PRO A 84 -12.06 -14.70 -3.01
C PRO A 84 -13.38 -13.97 -3.26
N ILE A 85 -14.08 -13.54 -2.20
CA ILE A 85 -15.34 -12.79 -2.29
C ILE A 85 -15.09 -11.43 -2.95
N LEU A 86 -14.12 -10.66 -2.46
CA LEU A 86 -13.82 -9.34 -3.02
C LEU A 86 -13.26 -9.45 -4.43
N LYS A 87 -12.41 -10.45 -4.68
CA LYS A 87 -11.90 -10.73 -6.02
C LYS A 87 -13.02 -11.04 -7.00
N GLU A 88 -13.95 -11.93 -6.66
CA GLU A 88 -15.09 -12.25 -7.52
C GLU A 88 -15.98 -11.01 -7.77
N MET A 89 -16.22 -10.19 -6.75
CA MET A 89 -16.96 -8.94 -6.90
C MET A 89 -16.25 -7.94 -7.83
N GLU A 90 -14.92 -7.83 -7.74
CA GLU A 90 -14.11 -6.99 -8.63
C GLU A 90 -14.12 -7.53 -10.08
N ASP A 91 -13.93 -8.84 -10.26
CA ASP A 91 -13.94 -9.51 -11.57
C ASP A 91 -15.30 -9.34 -12.29
N LYS A 92 -16.40 -9.24 -11.54
CA LYS A 92 -17.75 -8.94 -12.04
C LYS A 92 -18.02 -7.45 -12.25
N GLY A 93 -17.09 -6.57 -11.86
CA GLY A 93 -17.27 -5.12 -11.90
C GLY A 93 -18.27 -4.59 -10.87
N GLU A 94 -18.63 -5.38 -9.85
CA GLU A 94 -19.54 -4.96 -8.78
C GLU A 94 -18.89 -3.94 -7.83
N ILE A 95 -17.57 -4.03 -7.68
CA ILE A 95 -16.72 -3.08 -6.95
C ILE A 95 -15.47 -2.77 -7.77
N LYS A 96 -14.73 -1.73 -7.37
CA LYS A 96 -13.35 -1.48 -7.82
C LYS A 96 -12.40 -1.46 -6.63
N ILE A 97 -11.19 -1.97 -6.81
CA ILE A 97 -10.08 -1.83 -5.87
C ILE A 97 -9.01 -0.97 -6.53
N VAL A 98 -8.70 0.18 -5.93
CA VAL A 98 -7.80 1.19 -6.51
C VAL A 98 -6.79 1.68 -5.49
N GLY A 99 -5.64 2.13 -5.98
CA GLY A 99 -4.61 2.77 -5.19
C GLY A 99 -4.60 4.28 -5.39
N ALA A 100 -4.29 5.02 -4.34
CA ALA A 100 -3.89 6.42 -4.46
C ALA A 100 -2.75 6.75 -3.49
N TYR A 101 -2.09 7.88 -3.75
CA TYR A 101 -1.09 8.48 -2.88
C TYR A 101 -1.58 9.82 -2.37
N TYR A 102 -1.46 10.05 -1.06
CA TYR A 102 -1.84 11.29 -0.40
C TYR A 102 -0.60 12.14 -0.12
N ASN A 103 -0.50 13.30 -0.78
CA ASN A 103 0.51 14.30 -0.49
C ASN A 103 0.07 15.11 0.74
N MET A 104 0.82 15.02 1.84
CA MET A 104 0.42 15.61 3.12
C MET A 104 0.62 17.13 3.14
N ASP A 105 1.57 17.64 2.37
CA ASP A 105 1.88 19.08 2.29
C ASP A 105 0.78 19.87 1.57
N THR A 106 0.18 19.26 0.55
CA THR A 106 -0.85 19.90 -0.30
C THR A 106 -2.26 19.44 0.00
N GLY A 107 -2.42 18.32 0.71
CA GLY A 107 -3.71 17.70 0.99
C GLY A 107 -4.38 17.07 -0.22
N LYS A 108 -3.62 16.79 -1.30
CA LYS A 108 -4.13 16.20 -2.54
C LYS A 108 -3.93 14.69 -2.54
N ALA A 109 -4.92 13.98 -3.04
CA ALA A 109 -4.82 12.56 -3.37
C ALA A 109 -4.67 12.38 -4.88
N GLU A 110 -3.68 11.61 -5.30
CA GLU A 110 -3.38 11.30 -6.70
C GLU A 110 -3.52 9.80 -6.93
N TRP A 111 -4.18 9.41 -8.01
CA TRP A 111 -4.36 7.99 -8.34
C TRP A 111 -3.04 7.36 -8.76
N LEU A 112 -2.77 6.15 -8.26
CA LEU A 112 -1.68 5.32 -8.76
C LEU A 112 -2.03 4.85 -10.18
N GLN A 113 -1.09 5.01 -11.12
CA GLN A 113 -1.25 4.61 -12.53
C GLN A 113 -0.85 3.16 -12.75
#